data_AF-A0A1V5LPR5-F1
#
_entry.id   AF-A0A1V5LPR5-F1
#
_cell.length_a   1.000
_cell.length_b   1.000
_cell.length_c   1.000
_cell.angle_alpha   90.00
_cell.angle_beta   90.00
_cell.angle_gamma   90.00
#
_symmetry.space_group_name_H-M   'P 1'
#
loop_
_entity.id
_entity.type
_entity.pdbx_description
1 polymer ?
#
loop_
_entity_poly.entity_id
_entity_poly.type
_entity_poly.pdbx_seq_one_letter_code
_entity_poly.pdbx_strand_id
1 'polypeptide(L)'
;MGADIVIAVDTTDRSETKDSDYHKVGSVTARVINLHMAQVDRESRHSADFVIDPAVQSVPAVSTSPAQARKLIEAGAKAAHQIAPAIKDCLEKHTVK
;
A
#
# COMPACT_ATOMS: atom_id res chain seq x y z
N MET A 1 -7.44 13.08 11.81
CA MET A 1 -6.05 13.34 11.36
C MET A 1 -5.71 14.77 11.71
N GLY A 2 -4.57 15.03 12.37
CA GLY A 2 -4.16 16.36 12.85
C GLY A 2 -2.71 16.69 12.48
N ALA A 3 -2.20 16.06 11.42
CA ALA A 3 -0.90 16.35 10.85
C ALA A 3 -1.03 17.40 9.75
N ASP A 4 0.04 18.13 9.46
CA ASP A 4 0.07 19.12 8.37
C ASP A 4 -0.02 18.49 6.99
N ILE A 5 0.53 17.28 6.83
CA ILE A 5 0.48 16.47 5.61
C ILE A 5 0.32 15.00 6.00
N VAL A 6 -0.59 14.30 5.33
CA VAL A 6 -0.83 12.87 5.48
C VAL A 6 -0.40 12.14 4.20
N ILE A 7 0.53 11.19 4.36
CA ILE A 7 0.99 10.31 3.28
C ILE A 7 0.49 8.90 3.57
N ALA A 8 -0.40 8.39 2.73
CA ALA A 8 -0.82 6.99 2.78
C ALA A 8 0.10 6.14 1.90
N VAL A 9 0.47 4.95 2.38
CA VAL A 9 1.16 3.93 1.58
C VAL A 9 0.20 2.79 1.38
N ASP A 10 -0.27 2.59 0.15
CA ASP A 10 -1.22 1.53 -0.17
C ASP A 10 -0.47 0.27 -0.59
N THR A 11 -0.48 -0.75 0.28
CA THR A 11 0.08 -2.07 -0.01
C THR A 11 -0.99 -3.13 -0.29
N THR A 12 -2.23 -2.71 -0.56
CA THR A 12 -3.36 -3.62 -0.75
C THR A 12 -3.04 -4.64 -1.84
N ASP A 13 -3.18 -5.92 -1.50
CA ASP A 13 -3.09 -6.99 -2.48
C ASP A 13 -4.34 -6.99 -3.36
N ARG A 14 -4.16 -6.55 -4.61
CA ARG A 14 -5.21 -6.53 -5.65
C ARG A 14 -5.24 -7.82 -6.48
N SER A 15 -4.50 -8.85 -6.08
CA SER A 15 -4.48 -10.11 -6.82
C SER A 15 -5.89 -10.71 -6.92
N GLU A 16 -6.28 -11.07 -8.15
CA GLU A 16 -7.48 -11.85 -8.38
C GLU A 16 -7.23 -13.28 -7.90
N THR A 17 -8.00 -13.73 -6.91
CA THR A 17 -8.02 -15.14 -6.56
C THR A 17 -8.64 -15.88 -7.73
N LYS A 18 -7.86 -16.75 -8.39
CA LYS A 18 -8.41 -17.60 -9.45
C LYS A 18 -9.39 -18.59 -8.83
N ASP A 19 -10.49 -18.90 -9.52
CA ASP A 19 -11.49 -19.87 -9.03
C ASP A 19 -10.86 -21.22 -8.66
N SER A 20 -9.77 -21.60 -9.35
CA SER A 20 -9.00 -22.82 -9.07
C SER A 20 -8.30 -22.84 -7.69
N ASP A 21 -8.12 -21.68 -7.04
CA ASP A 21 -7.39 -21.57 -5.78
C ASP A 21 -8.27 -21.71 -4.53
N TYR A 22 -9.60 -21.69 -4.67
CA TYR A 22 -10.53 -21.82 -3.53
C TYR A 22 -10.43 -23.17 -2.79
N HIS A 23 -9.85 -24.18 -3.42
CA HIS A 23 -9.62 -25.49 -2.80
C HIS A 23 -8.43 -25.50 -1.82
N LYS A 24 -7.57 -24.47 -1.83
CA LYS A 24 -6.42 -24.41 -0.93
C LYS A 24 -6.88 -24.03 0.48
N VAL A 25 -6.37 -24.76 1.48
CA VAL A 25 -6.63 -24.47 2.89
C VAL A 25 -6.18 -23.03 3.20
N GLY A 26 -7.09 -22.23 3.77
CA GLY A 26 -6.83 -20.82 4.13
C GLY A 26 -7.06 -19.79 3.03
N SER A 27 -7.36 -20.20 1.78
CA SER A 27 -7.59 -19.29 0.64
C SER A 27 -8.78 -18.35 0.87
N VAL A 28 -9.91 -18.89 1.35
CA VAL A 28 -11.12 -18.12 1.65
C VAL A 28 -10.88 -17.13 2.79
N THR A 29 -10.21 -17.56 3.87
CA THR A 29 -9.89 -16.69 5.00
C THR A 29 -8.98 -15.53 4.58
N ALA A 30 -7.93 -15.82 3.82
CA ALA A 30 -7.05 -14.79 3.26
C ALA A 30 -7.81 -13.80 2.38
N ARG A 31 -8.76 -14.29 1.55
CA ARG A 31 -9.61 -13.43 0.72
C ARG A 31 -10.52 -12.52 1.54
N VAL A 32 -11.14 -13.03 2.60
CA VAL A 32 -12.00 -12.23 3.49
C VAL A 32 -11.20 -11.14 4.19
N ILE A 33 -9.99 -11.45 4.65
CA ILE A 33 -9.08 -10.44 5.24
C ILE A 33 -8.76 -9.35 4.22
N ASN A 34 -8.37 -9.73 2.99
CA ASN A 34 -8.06 -8.74 1.94
C ASN A 34 -9.27 -7.86 1.59
N LEU A 35 -10.48 -8.43 1.50
CA LEU A 35 -11.70 -7.67 1.24
C LEU A 35 -12.01 -6.69 2.38
N HIS A 36 -11.86 -7.12 3.63
CA HIS A 36 -12.10 -6.27 4.79
C HIS A 36 -11.09 -5.12 4.87
N MET A 37 -9.80 -5.40 4.68
CA MET A 37 -8.74 -4.38 4.66
C MET A 37 -8.97 -3.38 3.53
N ALA A 38 -9.25 -3.85 2.30
CA ALA A 38 -9.55 -2.96 1.17
C ALA A 38 -10.74 -2.03 1.43
N GLN A 39 -11.74 -2.49 2.19
CA GLN A 39 -12.88 -1.65 2.54
C GLN A 39 -12.54 -0.61 3.62
N VAL A 40 -11.79 -1.00 4.66
CA VAL A 40 -11.34 -0.09 5.73
C VAL A 40 -10.37 0.97 5.18
N ASP A 41 -9.45 0.57 4.30
CA ASP A 41 -8.43 1.45 3.76
C ASP A 41 -8.98 2.48 2.77
N ARG A 42 -10.18 2.25 2.23
CA ARG A 42 -10.82 3.14 1.25
C ARG A 42 -10.97 4.56 1.79
N GLU A 43 -11.51 4.71 3.00
CA GLU A 43 -11.74 6.03 3.61
C GLU A 43 -10.41 6.71 3.97
N SER A 44 -9.48 5.95 4.54
CA SER A 44 -8.14 6.43 4.89
C SER A 44 -7.38 6.94 3.66
N ARG A 45 -7.50 6.26 2.53
CA ARG A 45 -6.91 6.66 1.25
C ARG A 45 -7.51 7.97 0.72
N HIS A 46 -8.82 8.15 0.84
CA HIS A 46 -9.48 9.39 0.42
C HIS A 46 -9.09 10.61 1.26
N SER A 47 -8.72 10.38 2.51
CA SER A 47 -8.31 11.45 3.42
C SER A 47 -6.82 11.83 3.37
N ALA A 48 -6.01 11.14 2.55
CA ALA A 48 -4.58 11.41 2.44
C ALA A 48 -4.27 12.46 1.36
N ASP A 49 -3.31 13.34 1.62
CA ASP A 49 -2.82 14.34 0.65
C ASP A 49 -2.03 13.66 -0.48
N PHE A 50 -1.27 12.63 -0.12
CA PHE A 50 -0.50 11.82 -1.06
C PHE A 50 -0.74 10.34 -0.81
N VAL A 51 -0.83 9.57 -1.90
CA VAL A 51 -0.90 8.11 -1.85
C VAL A 51 0.27 7.53 -2.63
N ILE A 52 1.11 6.76 -1.94
CA ILE A 52 2.18 5.97 -2.55
C ILE A 52 1.64 4.56 -2.78
N ASP A 53 1.57 4.15 -4.04
CA ASP A 53 1.12 2.82 -4.48
C ASP A 53 2.31 2.07 -5.09
N PRO A 54 3.17 1.44 -4.26
CA PRO A 54 4.31 0.70 -4.77
C PRO A 54 3.85 -0.55 -5.52
N ALA A 55 4.62 -0.95 -6.53
CA ALA A 55 4.33 -2.14 -7.34
C ALA A 55 4.63 -3.46 -6.58
N VAL A 56 3.85 -3.73 -5.53
CA VAL A 56 3.99 -4.88 -4.63
C VAL A 56 2.83 -5.89 -4.74
N GLN A 57 1.98 -5.71 -5.75
CA GLN A 57 0.79 -6.53 -6.02
C GLN A 57 1.17 -8.01 -6.20
N SER A 58 0.31 -8.93 -5.77
CA SER A 58 0.52 -10.39 -5.85
C SER A 58 1.52 -10.96 -4.84
N VAL A 59 1.90 -10.18 -3.82
CA VAL A 59 2.66 -10.69 -2.67
C VAL A 59 1.70 -10.86 -1.49
N PRO A 60 1.68 -12.04 -0.84
CA PRO A 60 0.87 -12.22 0.36
C PRO A 60 1.25 -11.18 1.41
N ALA A 61 0.25 -10.68 2.16
CA ALA A 61 0.46 -9.72 3.25
C ALA A 61 1.52 -10.19 4.28
N VAL A 62 1.66 -11.51 4.43
CA VAL A 62 2.71 -12.14 5.24
C VAL A 62 3.55 -13.06 4.37
N SER A 63 4.86 -12.77 4.29
CA SER A 63 5.85 -13.60 3.59
C SER A 63 7.10 -13.78 4.46
N THR A 64 7.70 -14.96 4.41
CA THR A 64 8.94 -15.30 5.11
C THR A 64 10.17 -15.31 4.19
N SER A 65 10.02 -14.90 2.92
CA SER A 65 11.09 -14.95 1.92
C SER A 65 12.00 -13.71 1.98
N PRO A 66 13.31 -13.85 2.32
CA PRO A 66 14.22 -12.71 2.38
C PRO A 66 14.47 -12.06 1.01
N ALA A 67 14.48 -12.86 -0.06
CA ALA A 67 14.64 -12.36 -1.42
C ALA A 67 13.45 -11.51 -1.86
N GLN A 68 12.24 -11.88 -1.42
CA GLN A 68 11.03 -11.11 -1.69
C GLN A 68 11.02 -9.80 -0.90
N ALA A 69 11.44 -9.84 0.37
CA ALA A 69 11.55 -8.64 1.21
C ALA A 69 12.39 -7.53 0.55
N ARG A 70 13.56 -7.88 -0.03
CA ARG A 70 14.41 -6.90 -0.73
C ARG A 70 13.69 -6.24 -1.91
N LYS A 71 13.01 -7.03 -2.75
CA LYS A 71 12.25 -6.51 -3.90
C LYS A 71 11.13 -5.56 -3.47
N LEU A 72 10.44 -5.88 -2.38
CA LEU A 72 9.37 -5.03 -1.83
C LEU A 72 9.91 -3.68 -1.34
N ILE A 73 11.06 -3.70 -0.64
CA ILE A 73 11.74 -2.48 -0.18
C ILE A 73 12.14 -1.60 -1.37
N GLU A 74 12.73 -2.19 -2.42
CA GLU A 74 13.11 -1.48 -3.64
C GLU A 74 11.89 -0.87 -4.36
N ALA A 75 10.78 -1.61 -4.45
CA ALA A 75 9.54 -1.11 -5.04
C ALA A 75 8.96 0.07 -4.24
N GLY A 76 8.97 -0.02 -2.91
CA GLY A 76 8.58 1.06 -2.00
C GLY A 76 9.45 2.30 -2.18
N ALA A 77 10.78 2.13 -2.17
CA ALA A 77 11.73 3.22 -2.34
C ALA A 77 11.56 3.91 -3.71
N LYS A 78 11.35 3.14 -4.78
CA LYS A 78 11.12 3.69 -6.11
C LYS A 78 9.85 4.55 -6.17
N ALA A 79 8.74 4.05 -5.62
CA ALA A 79 7.49 4.79 -5.59
C ALA A 79 7.60 6.08 -4.74
N ALA A 80 8.29 6.01 -3.60
CA ALA A 80 8.55 7.17 -2.75
C ALA A 80 9.41 8.23 -3.46
N HIS A 81 10.48 7.83 -4.16
CA HIS A 81 11.34 8.78 -4.89
C HIS A 81 10.58 9.53 -6.00
N GLN A 82 9.58 8.90 -6.62
CA GLN A 82 8.79 9.54 -7.67
C GLN A 82 7.92 10.69 -7.13
N ILE A 83 7.42 10.57 -5.90
CA ILE A 83 6.54 11.56 -5.28
C ILE A 83 7.28 12.55 -4.36
N ALA A 84 8.52 12.23 -3.97
CA ALA A 84 9.33 13.05 -3.08
C ALA A 84 9.42 14.53 -3.48
N PRO A 85 9.56 14.90 -4.78
CA PRO A 85 9.55 16.31 -5.18
C PRO A 85 8.23 17.02 -4.83
N ALA A 86 7.09 16.39 -5.12
CA ALA A 86 5.77 16.97 -4.84
C ALA A 86 5.51 17.11 -3.33
N ILE A 87 5.98 16.15 -2.52
CA ILE A 87 5.90 16.25 -1.06
C ILE A 87 6.76 17.42 -0.56
N LYS A 88 7.97 17.59 -1.10
CA LYS A 88 8.87 18.69 -0.74
C LYS A 88 8.23 20.05 -1.03
N ASP A 89 7.65 20.21 -2.23
CA ASP A 89 6.95 21.44 -2.62
C ASP A 89 5.76 21.75 -1.70
N CYS A 90 5.08 20.71 -1.21
CA CYS A 90 3.97 20.84 -0.27
C CYS A 90 4.45 21.30 1.12
N LEU A 91 5.54 20.68 1.63
CA LEU A 91 6.15 21.06 2.92
C LEU A 91 6.62 22.52 2.94
N GLU A 92 7.23 23.00 1.86
CA GLU A 92 7.70 24.39 1.75
C GLU A 92 6.52 25.38 1.82
N LYS A 93 5.37 25.06 1.20
CA LYS A 93 4.15 25.89 1.27
C LYS A 93 3.52 25.92 2.66
N HIS A 94 3.64 24.82 3.43
CA HIS A 94 3.13 24.76 4.80
C HIS A 94 4.06 25.44 5.82
N THR A 95 5.38 25.50 5.55
CA THR A 95 6.38 26.11 6.45
C THR A 95 6.42 27.65 6.37
N VAL A 96 5.91 28.25 5.29
CA VAL A 96 5.96 29.71 5.05
C VAL A 96 4.72 30.46 5.62
N LYS A 97 3.96 29.85 6.53
CA LYS A 97 2.84 30.51 7.23
C LYS A 97 3.20 30.93 8.65
#